data_AF-F4YYI2-F1
#
_entry.id   AF-F4YYI2-F1
#
_cell.length_a   1.000
_cell.length_b   1.000
_cell.length_c   1.000
_cell.angle_alpha   90.00
_cell.angle_beta   90.00
_cell.angle_gamma   90.00
#
_symmetry.space_group_name_H-M   'P 1'
#
loop_
_entity.id
_entity.type
_entity.pdbx_description
1 polymer ?
#
loop_
_entity_poly.entity_id
_entity_poly.type
_entity_poly.pdbx_seq_one_letter_code
_entity_poly.pdbx_strand_id
1 'polypeptide(L)'
;VKSLEELRKELKDQRERVLRSIMDSEGPFSILQLIDFLRIIDSDLLLEVDQDMVKKAGEKVKKYLESIGIGGDSVEESLDLLMTKVYKLTRGTVKSPTESTDSESLNSLLLKFSEDIRAEQEHHGNKDESRELVITMGERYEALFVKFGTLSTTFLT
;
A
#
# COMPACT_ATOMS: atom_id res chain seq x y z
N VAL A 1 15.55 -4.63 -24.59
CA VAL A 1 15.73 -4.73 -23.14
C VAL A 1 15.77 -3.31 -22.61
N LYS A 2 14.95 -2.97 -21.60
CA LYS A 2 14.94 -1.63 -21.00
C LYS A 2 16.10 -1.48 -20.00
N SER A 3 16.70 -0.31 -19.96
CA SER A 3 17.69 0.08 -18.95
C SER A 3 17.05 0.37 -17.60
N LEU A 4 17.86 0.42 -16.53
CA LEU A 4 17.38 0.79 -15.20
C LEU A 4 16.77 2.19 -15.16
N GLU A 5 17.32 3.13 -15.94
CA GLU A 5 16.79 4.51 -15.99
C GLU A 5 15.43 4.57 -16.69
N GLU A 6 15.26 3.80 -17.77
CA GLU A 6 13.95 3.67 -18.43
C GLU A 6 12.92 3.03 -17.50
N LEU A 7 13.32 2.02 -16.71
CA LEU A 7 12.44 1.43 -15.69
C LEU A 7 12.10 2.41 -14.57
N ARG A 8 13.06 3.23 -14.12
CA ARG A 8 12.81 4.28 -13.11
C ARG A 8 11.77 5.28 -13.60
N LYS A 9 11.91 5.75 -14.83
CA LYS A 9 10.96 6.67 -15.45
C LYS A 9 9.57 6.03 -15.60
N GLU A 10 9.49 4.78 -16.05
CA GLU A 10 8.21 4.08 -16.18
C GLU A 10 7.51 3.89 -14.84
N LEU A 11 8.27 3.56 -13.78
CA LEU A 11 7.72 3.45 -12.42
C LEU A 11 7.21 4.79 -11.92
N LYS A 12 7.96 5.88 -12.13
CA LYS A 12 7.50 7.25 -11.82
C LYS A 12 6.18 7.56 -12.55
N ASP A 13 6.13 7.36 -13.86
CA ASP A 13 4.95 7.62 -14.67
C ASP A 13 3.75 6.76 -14.23
N GLN A 14 3.98 5.51 -13.81
CA GLN A 14 2.95 4.64 -13.24
C GLN A 14 2.37 5.20 -11.94
N ARG A 15 3.22 5.67 -11.02
CA ARG A 15 2.79 6.25 -9.75
C ARG A 15 2.03 7.55 -9.94
N GLU A 16 2.51 8.43 -10.83
CA GLU A 16 1.79 9.65 -11.16
C GLU A 16 0.41 9.37 -11.76
N ARG A 17 0.25 8.30 -12.54
CA ARG A 17 -1.08 7.87 -13.02
C ARG A 17 -1.99 7.42 -11.89
N VAL A 18 -1.47 6.67 -10.92
CA VAL A 18 -2.24 6.28 -9.72
C VAL A 18 -2.65 7.51 -8.93
N LEU A 19 -1.73 8.46 -8.69
CA LEU A 19 -2.02 9.71 -8.00
C LEU A 19 -3.10 10.53 -8.72
N ARG A 20 -3.05 10.64 -10.05
CA ARG A 20 -4.12 11.29 -10.84
C ARG A 20 -5.46 10.58 -10.66
N SER A 21 -5.48 9.25 -10.76
CA SER A 21 -6.68 8.45 -10.54
C SER A 21 -7.31 8.70 -9.16
N ILE A 22 -6.49 8.84 -8.12
CA ILE A 22 -6.96 9.18 -6.76
C ILE A 22 -7.51 10.59 -6.71
N MET A 23 -6.79 11.57 -7.28
CA MET A 23 -7.21 12.97 -7.31
C MET A 23 -8.53 13.16 -8.08
N ASP A 24 -8.72 12.43 -9.18
CA ASP A 24 -9.91 12.50 -10.04
C ASP A 24 -11.10 11.65 -9.52
N SER A 25 -10.87 10.81 -8.50
CA SER A 25 -11.90 9.91 -7.96
C SER A 25 -12.98 10.68 -7.18
N GLU A 26 -14.23 10.64 -7.62
CA GLU A 26 -15.34 11.21 -6.85
C GLU A 26 -16.03 10.19 -5.93
N GLY A 27 -15.52 8.96 -5.89
CA GLY A 27 -16.14 7.82 -5.22
C GLY A 27 -15.27 7.17 -4.13
N PRO A 28 -15.79 6.08 -3.50
CA PRO A 28 -15.05 5.32 -2.51
C PRO A 28 -13.82 4.65 -3.11
N PHE A 29 -12.74 4.56 -2.33
CA PHE A 29 -11.51 3.87 -2.74
C PHE A 29 -11.59 2.38 -2.46
N SER A 30 -11.07 1.58 -3.39
CA SER A 30 -10.81 0.15 -3.15
C SER A 30 -9.58 -0.04 -2.25
N ILE A 31 -9.49 -1.18 -1.59
CA ILE A 31 -8.33 -1.50 -0.75
C ILE A 31 -7.02 -1.52 -1.55
N LEU A 32 -7.07 -1.96 -2.82
CA LEU A 32 -5.89 -1.98 -3.69
C LEU A 32 -5.43 -0.56 -4.05
N GLN A 33 -6.35 0.37 -4.31
CA GLN A 33 -5.99 1.78 -4.54
C GLN A 33 -5.34 2.41 -3.30
N LEU A 34 -5.82 2.06 -2.09
CA LEU A 34 -5.25 2.53 -0.83
C LEU A 34 -3.85 1.95 -0.58
N ILE A 35 -3.65 0.66 -0.89
CA ILE A 35 -2.33 0.00 -0.84
C ILE A 35 -1.37 0.61 -1.87
N ASP A 36 -1.84 0.89 -3.09
CA ASP A 36 -0.99 1.53 -4.10
C ASP A 36 -0.56 2.92 -3.68
N PHE A 37 -1.45 3.72 -3.07
CA PHE A 37 -1.07 5.00 -2.48
C PHE A 37 -0.07 4.85 -1.33
N LEU A 38 -0.26 3.87 -0.45
CA LEU A 38 0.69 3.56 0.64
C LEU A 38 2.09 3.23 0.09
N ARG A 39 2.17 2.45 -0.99
CA ARG A 39 3.45 2.12 -1.63
C ARG A 39 4.12 3.34 -2.26
N ILE A 40 3.33 4.27 -2.78
CA ILE A 40 3.80 5.53 -3.36
C ILE A 40 4.47 6.35 -2.25
N ILE A 41 3.77 6.66 -1.15
CA ILE A 41 4.35 7.46 -0.06
C ILE A 41 5.58 6.80 0.59
N ASP A 42 5.63 5.47 0.68
CA ASP A 42 6.76 4.72 1.26
C ASP A 42 8.05 4.80 0.43
N SER A 43 7.95 5.02 -0.89
CA SER A 43 9.10 4.90 -1.79
C SER A 43 9.31 6.09 -2.74
N ASP A 44 8.48 7.12 -2.63
CA ASP A 44 8.53 8.29 -3.51
C ASP A 44 9.79 9.14 -3.36
N LEU A 45 10.46 9.05 -2.20
CA LEU A 45 11.74 9.72 -1.99
C LEU A 45 12.81 9.27 -3.00
N LEU A 46 12.70 8.06 -3.55
CA LEU A 46 13.68 7.47 -4.47
C LEU A 46 13.33 7.64 -5.95
N LEU A 47 12.06 7.94 -6.28
CA LEU A 47 11.58 8.04 -7.66
C LEU A 47 11.26 9.47 -8.10
N GLU A 48 11.48 10.47 -7.22
CA GLU A 48 11.25 11.89 -7.51
C GLU A 48 9.85 12.17 -8.06
N VAL A 49 8.83 11.49 -7.51
CA VAL A 49 7.42 11.71 -7.86
C VAL A 49 7.00 13.12 -7.43
N ASP A 50 6.10 13.75 -8.19
CA ASP A 50 5.59 15.10 -7.88
C ASP A 50 4.94 15.15 -6.49
N GLN A 51 5.60 15.84 -5.57
CA GLN A 51 5.18 15.94 -4.17
C GLN A 51 3.86 16.71 -3.99
N ASP A 52 3.52 17.62 -4.90
CA ASP A 52 2.22 18.30 -4.87
C ASP A 52 1.09 17.32 -5.20
N MET A 53 1.32 16.40 -6.14
CA MET A 53 0.38 15.33 -6.45
C MET A 53 0.21 14.37 -5.28
N VAL A 54 1.32 13.98 -4.63
CA VAL A 54 1.29 13.13 -3.43
C VAL A 54 0.47 13.79 -2.32
N LYS A 55 0.72 15.08 -2.05
CA LYS A 55 -0.01 15.84 -1.04
C LYS A 55 -1.51 15.91 -1.33
N LYS A 56 -1.90 16.28 -2.56
CA LYS A 56 -3.31 16.38 -2.96
C LYS A 56 -4.04 15.04 -2.91
N ALA A 57 -3.41 13.98 -3.40
CA ALA A 57 -3.95 12.64 -3.29
C ALA A 57 -4.09 12.21 -1.82
N GLY A 58 -3.07 12.50 -1.00
CA GLY A 58 -3.07 12.21 0.43
C GLY A 58 -4.18 12.93 1.21
N GLU A 59 -4.44 14.21 0.91
CA GLU A 59 -5.55 14.95 1.49
C GLU A 59 -6.91 14.30 1.14
N LYS A 60 -7.05 13.78 -0.08
CA LYS A 60 -8.28 13.13 -0.54
C LYS A 60 -8.46 11.75 0.09
N VAL A 61 -7.38 10.96 0.19
CA VAL A 61 -7.37 9.68 0.90
C VAL A 61 -7.69 9.88 2.38
N LYS A 62 -7.04 10.86 3.05
CA LYS A 62 -7.31 11.17 4.46
C LYS A 62 -8.78 11.52 4.69
N LYS A 63 -9.36 12.41 3.87
CA LYS A 63 -10.78 12.76 3.96
C LYS A 63 -11.70 11.54 3.78
N TYR A 64 -11.38 10.64 2.86
CA TYR A 64 -12.13 9.40 2.69
C TYR A 64 -12.03 8.51 3.94
N LEU A 65 -10.84 8.29 4.47
CA LEU A 65 -10.63 7.48 5.68
C LEU A 65 -11.38 8.07 6.88
N GLU A 66 -11.30 9.39 7.08
CA GLU A 66 -12.06 10.09 8.12
C GLU A 66 -13.58 9.90 7.95
N SER A 67 -14.07 9.96 6.70
CA SER A 67 -15.51 9.79 6.41
C SER A 67 -16.05 8.39 6.73
N ILE A 68 -15.19 7.36 6.71
CA ILE A 68 -15.56 6.00 7.09
C ILE A 68 -15.24 5.67 8.56
N GLY A 69 -14.74 6.65 9.33
CA GLY A 69 -14.43 6.50 10.75
C GLY A 69 -13.01 6.01 11.05
N ILE A 70 -12.09 6.09 10.10
CA ILE A 70 -10.66 5.81 10.30
C ILE A 70 -9.91 7.14 10.39
N GLY A 71 -9.51 7.51 11.60
CA GLY A 71 -8.79 8.76 11.87
C GLY A 71 -7.30 8.57 12.13
N GLY A 72 -6.58 9.69 12.11
CA GLY A 72 -5.16 9.82 12.41
C GLY A 72 -4.72 11.27 12.17
N ASP A 73 -3.58 11.67 12.73
CA ASP A 73 -3.07 13.04 12.57
C ASP A 73 -2.57 13.24 11.12
N SER A 74 -2.09 12.17 10.50
CA SER A 74 -1.64 12.13 9.11
C SER A 74 -2.37 11.07 8.27
N VAL A 75 -2.18 11.14 6.95
CA VAL A 75 -2.67 10.10 6.03
C VAL A 75 -1.94 8.77 6.26
N GLU A 76 -0.66 8.82 6.63
CA GLU A 76 0.16 7.64 6.96
C GLU A 76 -0.40 6.91 8.17
N GLU A 77 -0.68 7.62 9.27
CA GLU A 77 -1.27 7.03 10.47
C GLU A 77 -2.66 6.45 10.20
N SER A 78 -3.48 7.14 9.40
CA SER A 78 -4.81 6.66 9.04
C SER A 78 -4.73 5.37 8.20
N LEU A 79 -3.76 5.29 7.28
CA LEU A 79 -3.50 4.09 6.49
C LEU A 79 -2.94 2.96 7.36
N ASP A 80 -2.02 3.24 8.28
CA ASP A 80 -1.49 2.23 9.21
C ASP A 80 -2.60 1.62 10.07
N LEU A 81 -3.51 2.45 10.59
CA LEU A 81 -4.69 2.00 11.33
C LEU A 81 -5.60 1.12 10.46
N LEU A 82 -5.88 1.55 9.22
CA LEU A 82 -6.65 0.76 8.27
C LEU A 82 -5.99 -0.61 8.01
N MET A 83 -4.70 -0.61 7.66
CA MET A 83 -3.96 -1.82 7.33
C MET A 83 -3.90 -2.77 8.53
N THR A 84 -3.71 -2.24 9.75
CA THR A 84 -3.75 -3.03 10.98
C THR A 84 -5.09 -3.73 11.17
N LYS A 85 -6.21 -3.00 11.00
CA LYS A 85 -7.56 -3.57 11.12
C LYS A 85 -7.83 -4.63 10.05
N VAL A 86 -7.52 -4.33 8.78
CA VAL A 86 -7.74 -5.24 7.65
C VAL A 86 -6.88 -6.50 7.78
N TYR A 87 -5.58 -6.39 8.08
CA TYR A 87 -4.71 -7.57 8.16
C TYR A 87 -5.04 -8.52 9.31
N LYS A 88 -5.54 -8.00 10.45
CA LYS A 88 -6.02 -8.85 11.55
C LYS A 88 -7.17 -9.75 11.09
N LEU A 89 -8.05 -9.25 10.22
CA LEU A 89 -9.14 -10.02 9.60
C LEU A 89 -8.59 -10.99 8.55
N THR A 90 -7.72 -10.50 7.65
CA THR A 90 -7.17 -11.31 6.55
C THR A 90 -6.41 -12.52 7.06
N ARG A 91 -5.59 -12.38 8.10
CA ARG A 91 -4.82 -13.47 8.71
C ARG A 91 -5.64 -14.41 9.61
N GLY A 92 -6.92 -14.10 9.83
CA GLY A 92 -7.78 -14.88 10.72
C GLY A 92 -7.42 -14.76 12.20
N THR A 93 -6.58 -13.77 12.57
CA THR A 93 -6.24 -13.46 13.97
C THR A 93 -7.48 -13.02 14.74
N VAL A 94 -8.44 -12.40 14.05
CA VAL A 94 -9.79 -12.14 14.55
C VAL A 94 -10.80 -12.58 13.49
N LYS A 95 -11.93 -13.15 13.92
CA LYS A 95 -12.99 -13.64 13.03
C LYS A 95 -13.95 -12.55 12.54
N SER A 96 -13.96 -11.42 13.24
CA SER A 96 -14.79 -10.25 12.96
C SER A 96 -14.06 -9.01 13.46
N PRO A 97 -14.42 -7.81 12.97
CA PRO A 97 -13.93 -6.57 13.56
C PRO A 97 -14.23 -6.56 15.06
N THR A 98 -13.23 -6.27 15.88
CA THR A 98 -13.28 -6.45 17.34
C THR A 98 -13.49 -5.15 18.11
N GLU A 99 -13.36 -4.00 17.45
CA GLU A 99 -13.47 -2.70 18.12
C GLU A 99 -14.94 -2.30 18.24
N SER A 100 -15.43 -2.23 19.48
CA SER A 100 -16.84 -1.91 19.78
C SER A 100 -17.23 -0.47 19.42
N THR A 101 -16.27 0.37 19.09
CA THR A 101 -16.45 1.76 18.64
C THR A 101 -16.65 1.88 17.12
N ASP A 102 -16.33 0.82 16.36
CA ASP A 102 -16.46 0.84 14.91
C ASP A 102 -17.95 0.71 14.50
N SER A 103 -18.36 1.53 13.53
CA SER A 103 -19.72 1.46 12.98
C SER A 103 -19.94 0.14 12.21
N GLU A 104 -21.19 -0.32 12.12
CA GLU A 104 -21.55 -1.51 11.34
C GLU A 104 -21.17 -1.38 9.86
N SER A 105 -21.28 -0.16 9.30
CA SER A 105 -20.82 0.18 7.96
C SER A 105 -19.30 0.05 7.80
N LEU A 106 -18.53 0.51 8.79
CA LEU A 106 -17.07 0.35 8.77
C LEU A 106 -16.68 -1.12 8.88
N ASN A 107 -17.33 -1.87 9.77
CA ASN A 107 -17.08 -3.30 9.94
C ASN A 107 -17.33 -4.10 8.65
N SER A 108 -18.41 -3.77 7.95
CA SER A 108 -18.74 -4.38 6.65
C SER A 108 -17.70 -4.03 5.58
N LEU A 109 -17.23 -2.78 5.57
CA LEU A 109 -16.19 -2.33 4.64
C LEU A 109 -14.83 -3.00 4.92
N LEU A 110 -14.44 -3.12 6.19
CA LEU A 110 -13.20 -3.81 6.59
C LEU A 110 -13.23 -5.29 6.21
N LEU A 111 -14.38 -5.96 6.37
CA LEU A 111 -14.56 -7.33 5.92
C LEU A 111 -14.42 -7.43 4.39
N LYS A 112 -15.10 -6.53 3.65
CA LYS A 112 -14.97 -6.47 2.19
C LYS A 112 -13.51 -6.27 1.77
N PHE A 113 -12.79 -5.34 2.38
CA PHE A 113 -11.37 -5.11 2.10
C PHE A 113 -10.51 -6.33 2.38
N SER A 114 -10.77 -7.04 3.48
CA SER A 114 -10.06 -8.29 3.77
C SER A 114 -10.32 -9.37 2.70
N GLU A 115 -11.57 -9.53 2.26
CA GLU A 115 -11.91 -10.50 1.21
C GLU A 115 -11.35 -10.09 -0.15
N ASP A 116 -11.38 -8.81 -0.51
CA ASP A 116 -10.78 -8.28 -1.73
C ASP A 116 -9.26 -8.58 -1.76
N ILE A 117 -8.56 -8.41 -0.62
CA ILE A 117 -7.14 -8.78 -0.51
C ILE A 117 -6.96 -10.29 -0.69
N ARG A 118 -7.78 -11.13 -0.05
CA ARG A 118 -7.67 -12.60 -0.19
C ARG A 118 -7.91 -13.04 -1.63
N ALA A 119 -8.94 -12.51 -2.28
CA ALA A 119 -9.25 -12.81 -3.66
C ALA A 119 -8.09 -12.43 -4.59
N GLU A 120 -7.47 -11.26 -4.38
CA GLU A 120 -6.32 -10.82 -5.15
C GLU A 120 -5.09 -11.73 -4.89
N GLN A 121 -4.86 -12.10 -3.63
CA GLN A 121 -3.79 -13.02 -3.23
C GLN A 121 -3.99 -14.42 -3.82
N GLU A 122 -5.22 -14.93 -3.92
CA GLU A 122 -5.51 -16.23 -4.53
C GLU A 122 -5.40 -16.17 -6.05
N HIS A 123 -5.89 -15.10 -6.67
CA HIS A 123 -5.83 -14.88 -8.12
C HIS A 123 -4.38 -14.83 -8.62
N HIS A 124 -3.51 -14.18 -7.86
CA HIS A 124 -2.08 -14.09 -8.18
C HIS A 124 -1.30 -15.26 -7.60
N GLY A 125 -1.39 -15.54 -6.30
CA GLY A 125 -0.51 -16.46 -5.56
C GLY A 125 -0.63 -17.95 -5.87
N ASN A 126 -1.71 -18.39 -6.52
CA ASN A 126 -1.88 -19.80 -6.94
C ASN A 126 -1.14 -20.15 -8.24
N LYS A 127 -0.54 -19.16 -8.91
CA LYS A 127 0.28 -19.37 -10.10
C LYS A 127 1.72 -19.63 -9.68
N ASP A 128 2.36 -20.64 -10.26
CA ASP A 128 3.78 -20.94 -9.98
C ASP A 128 4.67 -19.72 -10.24
N GLU A 129 4.35 -18.94 -11.27
CA GLU A 129 4.99 -17.65 -11.59
C GLU A 129 4.94 -16.66 -10.42
N SER A 130 3.86 -16.61 -9.65
CA SER A 130 3.75 -15.70 -8.51
C SER A 130 4.53 -16.19 -7.29
N ARG A 131 4.64 -17.51 -7.10
CA ARG A 131 5.51 -18.08 -6.07
C ARG A 131 6.97 -17.80 -6.38
N GLU A 132 7.37 -18.02 -7.64
CA GLU A 132 8.71 -17.69 -8.13
C GLU A 132 9.01 -16.19 -8.01
N LEU A 133 8.03 -15.33 -8.30
CA LEU A 133 8.15 -13.88 -8.12
C LEU A 133 8.42 -13.52 -6.65
N VAL A 134 7.66 -14.08 -5.70
CA VAL A 134 7.87 -13.81 -4.26
C VAL A 134 9.24 -14.26 -3.78
N ILE A 135 9.69 -15.46 -4.19
CA ILE A 135 11.03 -15.96 -3.87
C ILE A 135 12.10 -15.03 -4.43
N THR A 136 11.99 -14.70 -5.72
CA THR A 136 12.95 -13.81 -6.41
C THR A 136 13.00 -12.43 -5.77
N MET A 137 11.86 -11.88 -5.37
CA MET A 137 11.79 -10.60 -4.65
C MET A 137 12.51 -10.68 -3.30
N GLY A 138 12.28 -11.75 -2.53
CA GLY A 138 12.96 -11.98 -1.25
C GLY A 138 14.47 -12.09 -1.40
N GLU A 139 14.95 -12.89 -2.36
CA GLU A 139 16.39 -13.04 -2.62
C GLU A 139 17.06 -11.72 -3.03
N ARG A 140 16.41 -10.94 -3.91
CA ARG A 140 16.94 -9.65 -4.35
C ARG A 140 16.95 -8.62 -3.23
N TYR A 141 15.91 -8.61 -2.40
CA TYR A 141 15.83 -7.74 -1.23
C TYR A 141 16.94 -8.06 -0.23
N GLU A 142 17.12 -9.33 0.13
CA GLU A 142 18.16 -9.79 1.05
C GLU A 142 19.56 -9.44 0.53
N ALA A 143 19.80 -9.66 -0.77
CA ALA A 143 21.07 -9.31 -1.40
C ALA A 143 21.36 -7.80 -1.34
N LEU A 144 20.33 -6.94 -1.46
CA LEU A 144 20.48 -5.49 -1.28
C LEU A 144 20.73 -5.13 0.18
N PHE A 145 19.96 -5.72 1.11
CA PHE A 145 20.09 -5.47 2.54
C PHE A 145 21.49 -5.81 3.06
N VAL A 146 22.02 -6.99 2.71
CA VAL A 146 23.40 -7.41 3.03
C VAL A 146 24.43 -6.45 2.45
N LYS A 147 24.25 -5.99 1.21
CA LYS A 147 25.15 -5.00 0.60
C LYS A 147 25.13 -3.67 1.35
N PHE A 148 23.96 -3.19 1.77
CA PHE A 148 23.89 -1.96 2.56
C PHE A 148 24.52 -2.13 3.95
N GLY A 149 24.29 -3.28 4.61
CA GLY A 149 24.88 -3.58 5.93
C GLY A 149 26.40 -3.76 5.93
N THR A 150 27.00 -4.02 4.75
CA THR A 150 28.46 -4.15 4.59
C THR A 150 29.15 -2.86 4.13
N LEU A 151 28.40 -1.77 3.91
CA LEU A 151 28.98 -0.45 3.64
C LEU A 151 29.68 0.12 4.88
N SER A 152 30.81 0.79 4.66
CA SER A 152 31.64 1.39 5.73
C SER A 152 30.90 2.40 6.60
N THR A 153 29.87 3.02 6.04
CA THR A 153 28.93 3.90 6.73
C THR A 153 27.53 3.44 6.34
N THR A 154 26.84 2.80 7.28
CA THR A 154 25.43 2.48 7.15
C THR A 154 24.63 3.28 8.17
N PHE A 155 23.46 3.75 7.76
CA PHE A 155 22.47 4.38 8.64
C PHE A 155 21.32 3.40 8.98
N LEU A 156 21.39 2.17 8.46
CA LEU A 156 20.44 1.10 8.73
C LEU A 156 20.84 0.37 10.01
N THR A 157 19.85 0.00 10.82
CA THR A 157 20.00 -0.81 12.05
C THR A 157 19.75 -2.27 11.82
#